data_AF-A0A8C4IHH0-F1
#
_entry.id   AF-A0A8C4IHH0-F1
#
_cell.length_a   1.000
_cell.length_b   1.000
_cell.length_c   1.000
_cell.angle_alpha   90.00
_cell.angle_beta   90.00
_cell.angle_gamma   90.00
#
_symmetry.space_group_name_H-M   'P 1'
#
loop_
_entity.id
_entity.type
_entity.pdbx_description
1 polymer ?
#
loop_
_entity_poly.entity_id
_entity_poly.type
_entity_poly.pdbx_seq_one_letter_code
_entity_poly.pdbx_strand_id
1 'polypeptide(L)'
;IRIHFDNRGKLASADIETYLLEKSRVTYQLKAERDYHIFYQILSQQKPELLGRYIIYMSCRVITVLHHTLYHKINTFYFREEQAEADGTEDADKVAYLMGLNSADLIKGLCHPRVKVGNEWVTKGQNVAQVNYAIGALSKSVYEKMFLWMVVRINQSLDTKQPRQYFIGVLDIAGFEIFDFNTFEQLCINFTNEKLQQFFNHHMFVLEQEEYKKEGIEWTFIDFGMDLQACIDLIEKPMGIMSILEEECMFPKASDTTFKAKLYDNHLGKSNNFQKPRIVKGKPEAHFSLVHYAGTVDYNINNWLVKNKDPLNETVVGLYQKSTMKLLALLFGGKGGGSKKKGSSFQTVSLMTNLRSTHPHFVRCIIPNETKTPGAMENPLVMHQLRCNGVLEGIRICRKGFPNRILYGDFKQRYRILNPNAIPEGQFIDNKKAAEKLLGSLDIDHNQYKLGHTKVTGLLGQLEEMRDDRLALIITGIQARSRGLLARIEFQKIVERRYLLTAWPNSLKGDALLVIQWNIRAFMGVKNWPWMKMYFKIKPLLKSAETEKEMANMKEEFTKLKEAYAKSEARRKELEEKMVTLLQEKNDLQLQVQSVC
;
A
#
# COMPACT_ATOMS: atom_id res chain seq x y z
N ILE A 1 1.11 1.74 -1.26
CA ILE A 1 0.17 0.72 -0.74
C ILE A 1 0.54 0.43 0.71
N ARG A 2 -0.40 0.48 1.65
CA ARG A 2 -0.19 0.04 3.03
C ARG A 2 -1.01 -1.22 3.30
N ILE A 3 -0.35 -2.23 3.82
CA ILE A 3 -0.90 -3.55 4.11
C ILE A 3 -0.98 -3.69 5.62
N HIS A 4 -2.18 -3.85 6.18
CA HIS A 4 -2.42 -3.91 7.62
C HIS A 4 -2.53 -5.34 8.12
N PHE A 5 -1.98 -5.61 9.29
CA PHE A 5 -1.95 -6.91 9.94
C PHE A 5 -2.62 -6.87 11.32
N ASP A 6 -3.25 -8.00 11.67
CA ASP A 6 -3.81 -8.24 13.00
C ASP A 6 -2.71 -8.63 14.02
N ASN A 7 -3.13 -8.87 15.27
CA ASN A 7 -2.24 -9.27 16.36
C ASN A 7 -1.60 -10.67 16.20
N ARG A 8 -2.08 -11.47 15.23
CA ARG A 8 -1.55 -12.80 14.89
C ARG A 8 -0.65 -12.75 13.65
N GLY A 9 -0.44 -11.57 13.06
CA GLY A 9 0.33 -11.39 11.82
C GLY A 9 -0.43 -11.78 10.56
N LYS A 10 -1.76 -11.92 10.60
CA LYS A 10 -2.58 -12.16 9.41
C LYS A 10 -3.03 -10.86 8.77
N LEU A 11 -3.24 -10.89 7.46
CA LEU A 11 -3.76 -9.76 6.70
C LEU A 11 -5.15 -9.36 7.20
N ALA A 12 -5.29 -8.10 7.62
CA ALA A 12 -6.54 -7.54 8.14
C ALA A 12 -7.23 -6.62 7.13
N SER A 13 -6.49 -5.70 6.52
CA SER A 13 -7.01 -4.72 5.54
C SER A 13 -5.87 -4.12 4.73
N ALA A 14 -6.19 -3.29 3.73
CA ALA A 14 -5.19 -2.54 2.96
C ALA A 14 -5.71 -1.16 2.56
N ASP A 15 -4.81 -0.19 2.42
CA ASP A 15 -5.09 1.12 1.83
C ASP A 15 -4.08 1.50 0.74
N ILE A 16 -4.55 2.26 -0.23
CA ILE A 16 -3.77 2.69 -1.39
C ILE A 16 -3.82 4.21 -1.46
N GLU A 17 -2.65 4.84 -1.38
CA GLU A 17 -2.44 6.26 -1.68
C GLU A 17 -1.75 6.37 -3.05
N THR A 18 -2.21 7.33 -3.86
CA THR A 18 -1.69 7.61 -5.20
C THR A 18 -1.19 9.06 -5.26
N TYR A 19 0.03 9.27 -5.75
CA TYR A 19 0.68 10.59 -5.73
C TYR A 19 0.63 11.32 -7.08
N LEU A 20 1.03 10.65 -8.16
CA LEU A 20 1.07 11.24 -9.49
C LEU A 20 0.37 10.32 -10.49
N LEU A 21 -0.43 10.93 -11.36
CA LEU A 21 -1.02 10.31 -12.52
C LEU A 21 -0.61 11.11 -13.75
N GLU A 22 0.07 10.48 -14.71
CA GLU A 22 0.53 11.12 -15.95
C GLU A 22 -0.66 11.36 -16.91
N LYS A 23 -1.55 12.27 -16.53
CA LYS A 23 -2.82 12.51 -17.23
C LYS A 23 -2.62 13.08 -18.64
N SER A 24 -1.49 13.72 -18.94
CA SER A 24 -1.16 14.20 -20.30
C SER A 24 -1.11 13.07 -21.32
N ARG A 25 -0.77 11.85 -20.89
CA ARG A 25 -0.77 10.64 -21.72
C ARG A 25 -2.13 10.30 -22.32
N VAL A 26 -3.24 10.78 -21.74
CA VAL A 26 -4.60 10.61 -22.31
C VAL A 26 -4.75 11.37 -23.63
N THR A 27 -4.09 12.52 -23.76
CA THR A 27 -4.29 13.44 -24.89
C THR A 27 -3.13 13.43 -25.89
N TYR A 28 -1.93 13.05 -25.45
CA TYR A 28 -0.73 13.10 -26.26
C TYR A 28 0.24 11.99 -25.83
N GLN A 29 0.85 11.31 -26.79
CA GLN A 29 1.88 10.31 -26.57
C GLN A 29 3.08 10.58 -27.48
N LEU A 30 4.29 10.28 -26.99
CA LEU A 30 5.49 10.37 -27.81
C LEU A 30 5.55 9.20 -28.81
N LYS A 31 6.42 9.33 -29.82
CA LYS A 31 6.62 8.28 -30.83
C LYS A 31 7.03 6.97 -30.15
N ALA A 32 6.35 5.87 -30.49
CA ALA A 32 6.52 4.53 -29.91
C ALA A 32 6.01 4.34 -28.47
N GLU A 33 5.30 5.32 -27.91
CA GLU A 33 4.53 5.13 -26.68
C GLU A 33 3.09 4.68 -26.97
N ARG A 34 2.46 4.08 -25.95
CA ARG A 34 1.04 3.71 -25.98
C ARG A 34 0.28 4.51 -24.93
N ASP A 35 -1.03 4.60 -25.14
CA ASP A 35 -1.95 5.13 -24.15
C ASP A 35 -2.21 4.12 -23.01
N TYR A 36 -3.07 4.46 -22.05
CA TYR A 36 -3.42 3.59 -20.94
C TYR A 36 -4.04 2.26 -21.41
N HIS A 37 -3.60 1.15 -20.79
CA HIS A 37 -3.96 -0.22 -21.18
C HIS A 37 -5.47 -0.46 -21.33
N ILE A 38 -6.29 0.15 -20.49
CA ILE A 38 -7.73 -0.03 -20.47
C ILE A 38 -8.39 0.34 -21.82
N PHE A 39 -7.81 1.27 -22.59
CA PHE A 39 -8.38 1.66 -23.90
C PHE A 39 -8.24 0.53 -24.92
N TYR A 40 -7.09 -0.14 -24.95
CA TYR A 40 -6.85 -1.25 -25.86
C TYR A 40 -7.60 -2.52 -25.45
N GLN A 41 -7.74 -2.77 -24.14
CA GLN A 41 -8.46 -3.95 -23.63
C GLN A 41 -9.94 -3.91 -24.01
N ILE A 42 -10.56 -2.74 -23.91
CA ILE A 42 -11.96 -2.54 -24.32
C ILE A 42 -12.13 -2.74 -25.84
N LEU A 43 -11.15 -2.30 -26.64
CA LEU A 43 -11.22 -2.40 -28.09
C LEU A 43 -10.90 -3.80 -28.64
N SER A 44 -10.06 -4.59 -27.96
CA SER A 44 -9.56 -5.88 -28.47
C SER A 44 -10.41 -7.10 -28.09
N GLN A 45 -11.13 -7.09 -26.96
CA GLN A 45 -11.92 -8.24 -26.47
C GLN A 45 -13.42 -8.10 -26.77
N GLN A 46 -13.76 -7.77 -28.03
CA GLN A 46 -15.13 -7.51 -28.43
C GLN A 46 -15.93 -8.83 -28.54
N LYS A 47 -16.90 -9.04 -27.63
CA LYS A 47 -17.93 -10.05 -27.84
C LYS A 47 -18.99 -9.50 -28.81
N PRO A 48 -19.45 -10.26 -29.82
CA PRO A 48 -20.40 -9.76 -30.82
C PRO A 48 -21.76 -9.31 -30.26
N GLU A 49 -22.21 -9.85 -29.12
CA GLU A 49 -23.40 -9.36 -28.41
C GLU A 49 -23.25 -7.93 -27.86
N LEU A 50 -22.00 -7.55 -27.57
CA LEU A 50 -21.68 -6.19 -27.17
C LEU A 50 -21.66 -5.26 -28.40
N LEU A 51 -21.44 -5.76 -29.63
CA LEU A 51 -21.34 -5.05 -30.94
C LEU A 51 -22.58 -4.25 -31.32
N GLY A 52 -23.78 -4.83 -31.19
CA GLY A 52 -25.04 -4.11 -31.45
C GLY A 52 -25.41 -3.09 -30.37
N ARG A 53 -24.82 -3.22 -29.16
CA ARG A 53 -24.98 -2.31 -28.02
C ARG A 53 -23.75 -1.40 -27.84
N TYR A 54 -22.97 -1.13 -28.90
CA TYR A 54 -21.78 -0.25 -28.81
C TYR A 54 -22.09 1.18 -28.34
N ILE A 55 -23.37 1.52 -28.16
CA ILE A 55 -23.85 2.77 -27.56
C ILE A 55 -24.19 2.65 -26.05
N ILE A 56 -24.25 1.46 -25.43
CA ILE A 56 -24.64 1.29 -24.01
C ILE A 56 -23.72 0.34 -23.20
N TYR A 57 -22.81 0.83 -22.33
CA TYR A 57 -22.31 0.17 -21.10
C TYR A 57 -21.53 1.15 -20.19
N MET A 58 -21.81 1.12 -18.88
CA MET A 58 -22.03 2.31 -18.05
C MET A 58 -20.93 2.73 -17.04
N SER A 59 -19.66 2.33 -17.19
CA SER A 59 -18.63 2.76 -16.21
C SER A 59 -17.22 3.01 -16.77
N CYS A 60 -16.78 2.32 -17.82
CA CYS A 60 -15.48 2.56 -18.47
C CYS A 60 -15.54 3.43 -19.74
N ARG A 61 -16.74 3.84 -20.18
CA ARG A 61 -16.97 4.46 -21.50
C ARG A 61 -16.74 5.95 -21.62
N VAL A 62 -16.57 6.68 -20.52
CA VAL A 62 -16.03 8.05 -20.63
C VAL A 62 -14.74 7.98 -21.43
N ILE A 63 -13.92 6.95 -21.21
CA ILE A 63 -12.59 6.93 -21.77
C ILE A 63 -12.51 6.32 -23.18
N THR A 64 -13.44 5.43 -23.56
CA THR A 64 -13.61 5.01 -24.97
C THR A 64 -14.16 6.16 -25.82
N VAL A 65 -15.02 6.98 -25.25
CA VAL A 65 -15.48 8.22 -25.89
C VAL A 65 -14.33 9.19 -26.01
N LEU A 66 -13.53 9.40 -24.96
CA LEU A 66 -12.30 10.19 -25.02
C LEU A 66 -11.33 9.69 -26.09
N HIS A 67 -11.16 8.38 -26.24
CA HIS A 67 -10.35 7.81 -27.32
C HIS A 67 -10.97 8.04 -28.70
N HIS A 68 -12.30 8.00 -28.85
CA HIS A 68 -12.97 8.31 -30.13
C HIS A 68 -12.98 9.81 -30.46
N THR A 69 -13.07 10.71 -29.46
CA THR A 69 -12.91 12.17 -29.63
C THR A 69 -11.44 12.60 -29.78
N LEU A 70 -10.46 11.86 -29.25
CA LEU A 70 -9.04 12.25 -29.24
C LEU A 70 -8.19 11.57 -30.34
N TYR A 71 -8.50 10.34 -30.78
CA TYR A 71 -7.60 9.60 -31.67
C TYR A 71 -8.01 9.56 -33.16
N HIS A 72 -9.29 9.71 -33.48
CA HIS A 72 -9.75 9.80 -34.88
C HIS A 72 -10.43 11.15 -35.12
N LYS A 73 -9.62 12.12 -35.58
CA LYS A 73 -10.05 13.34 -36.29
C LYS A 73 -11.45 13.84 -35.92
N ILE A 74 -11.54 14.67 -34.89
CA ILE A 74 -12.48 15.79 -34.96
C ILE A 74 -11.86 16.81 -35.92
N ASN A 75 -12.01 16.47 -37.21
CA ASN A 75 -12.19 17.46 -38.27
C ASN A 75 -13.56 18.14 -38.14
N THR A 76 -14.33 17.85 -37.09
CA THR A 76 -15.64 18.44 -36.83
C THR A 76 -15.55 19.87 -36.30
N PHE A 77 -14.44 20.62 -36.43
CA PHE A 77 -14.46 22.06 -36.24
C PHE A 77 -13.76 22.77 -37.38
N TYR A 78 -14.50 23.60 -38.12
CA TYR A 78 -13.97 24.34 -39.25
C TYR A 78 -13.82 25.83 -38.93
N PHE A 79 -12.91 26.48 -39.66
CA PHE A 79 -12.60 27.89 -39.49
C PHE A 79 -13.64 28.75 -40.23
N ARG A 80 -14.47 29.49 -39.48
CA ARG A 80 -15.41 30.47 -40.04
C ARG A 80 -15.37 31.74 -39.18
N GLU A 81 -15.04 32.89 -39.78
CA GLU A 81 -15.00 34.20 -39.10
C GLU A 81 -14.18 34.23 -37.79
N GLU A 82 -12.98 33.62 -37.80
CA GLU A 82 -12.05 33.51 -36.64
C GLU A 82 -12.55 32.68 -35.44
N GLN A 83 -13.73 32.07 -35.50
CA GLN A 83 -14.33 31.24 -34.45
C GLN A 83 -14.48 29.78 -34.89
N ALA A 84 -14.56 28.86 -33.92
CA ALA A 84 -14.74 27.44 -34.17
C ALA A 84 -16.23 27.08 -34.24
N GLU A 85 -16.66 26.44 -35.33
CA GLU A 85 -18.01 25.88 -35.51
C GLU A 85 -17.96 24.37 -35.75
N ALA A 86 -18.94 23.63 -35.23
CA ALA A 86 -18.98 22.18 -35.37
C ALA A 86 -19.34 21.74 -36.82
N ASP A 87 -18.47 20.95 -37.45
CA ASP A 87 -18.69 20.26 -38.72
C ASP A 87 -19.28 18.85 -38.44
N GLY A 88 -20.60 18.79 -38.30
CA GLY A 88 -21.37 17.58 -37.96
C GLY A 88 -21.59 17.35 -36.46
N THR A 89 -22.65 16.63 -36.10
CA THR A 89 -23.03 16.37 -34.69
C THR A 89 -22.81 14.93 -34.24
N GLU A 90 -22.54 13.98 -35.14
CA GLU A 90 -22.56 12.55 -34.82
C GLU A 90 -21.65 12.16 -33.65
N ASP A 91 -20.44 12.71 -33.60
CA ASP A 91 -19.48 12.39 -32.54
C ASP A 91 -19.81 13.11 -31.23
N ALA A 92 -20.29 14.36 -31.30
CA ALA A 92 -20.79 15.09 -30.14
C ALA A 92 -22.03 14.42 -29.54
N ASP A 93 -22.92 13.87 -30.37
CA ASP A 93 -24.13 13.15 -29.96
C ASP A 93 -23.77 11.85 -29.24
N LYS A 94 -22.79 11.07 -29.75
CA LYS A 94 -22.28 9.87 -29.07
C LYS A 94 -21.69 10.21 -27.69
N VAL A 95 -20.88 11.28 -27.61
CA VAL A 95 -20.28 11.76 -26.35
C VAL A 95 -21.35 12.20 -25.37
N ALA A 96 -22.29 13.04 -25.82
CA ALA A 96 -23.35 13.59 -25.00
C ALA A 96 -24.29 12.50 -24.49
N TYR A 97 -24.65 11.52 -25.33
CA TYR A 97 -25.44 10.36 -24.92
C TYR A 97 -24.78 9.59 -23.77
N LEU A 98 -23.48 9.31 -23.90
CA LEU A 98 -22.73 8.55 -22.88
C LEU A 98 -22.45 9.34 -21.61
N MET A 99 -22.30 10.67 -21.73
CA MET A 99 -22.16 11.57 -20.60
C MET A 99 -23.50 11.96 -19.96
N GLY A 100 -24.64 11.60 -20.56
CA GLY A 100 -25.97 11.98 -20.08
C GLY A 100 -26.24 13.48 -20.19
N LEU A 101 -25.82 14.10 -21.29
CA LEU A 101 -25.89 15.55 -21.56
C LEU A 101 -26.65 15.82 -22.86
N ASN A 102 -27.03 17.08 -23.07
CA ASN A 102 -27.53 17.57 -24.36
C ASN A 102 -26.33 17.92 -25.26
N SER A 103 -26.31 17.43 -26.50
CA SER A 103 -25.22 17.67 -27.46
C SER A 103 -25.12 19.12 -27.92
N ALA A 104 -26.25 19.80 -28.12
CA ALA A 104 -26.27 21.20 -28.52
C ALA A 104 -25.68 22.11 -27.42
N ASP A 105 -26.01 21.84 -26.15
CA ASP A 105 -25.46 22.58 -25.01
C ASP A 105 -23.96 22.32 -24.83
N LEU A 106 -23.51 21.10 -25.11
CA LEU A 106 -22.09 20.73 -25.05
C LEU A 106 -21.28 21.49 -26.12
N ILE A 107 -21.74 21.49 -27.37
CA ILE A 107 -21.09 22.22 -28.48
C ILE A 107 -21.08 23.72 -28.19
N LYS A 108 -22.23 24.28 -27.76
CA LYS A 108 -22.33 25.70 -27.40
C LYS A 108 -21.39 26.05 -26.25
N GLY A 109 -21.29 25.21 -25.22
CA GLY A 109 -20.39 25.43 -24.09
C GLY A 109 -18.91 25.38 -24.47
N LEU A 110 -18.54 24.57 -25.47
CA LEU A 110 -17.18 24.48 -25.99
C LEU A 110 -16.81 25.67 -26.89
N CYS A 111 -17.64 26.02 -27.88
CA CYS A 111 -17.35 27.10 -28.81
C CYS A 111 -17.58 28.49 -28.21
N HIS A 112 -18.61 28.63 -27.38
CA HIS A 112 -19.10 29.90 -26.83
C HIS A 112 -19.29 29.82 -25.30
N PRO A 113 -18.23 29.53 -24.53
CA PRO A 113 -18.32 29.49 -23.07
C PRO A 113 -18.71 30.86 -22.50
N ARG A 114 -19.49 30.81 -21.42
CA ARG A 114 -19.73 31.97 -20.55
C ARG A 114 -18.57 32.05 -19.57
N VAL A 115 -17.78 33.10 -19.68
CA VAL A 115 -16.62 33.36 -18.82
C VAL A 115 -16.95 34.53 -17.91
N LYS A 116 -16.61 34.39 -16.62
CA LYS A 116 -16.76 35.48 -15.66
C LYS A 116 -15.59 36.45 -15.82
N VAL A 117 -15.87 37.69 -16.22
CA VAL A 117 -14.90 38.77 -16.31
C VAL A 117 -15.25 39.79 -15.23
N GLY A 118 -14.46 39.83 -14.16
CA GLY A 118 -14.80 40.59 -12.96
C GLY A 118 -16.07 40.05 -12.29
N ASN A 119 -17.14 40.84 -12.28
CA ASN A 119 -18.45 40.46 -11.72
C ASN A 119 -19.48 40.04 -12.78
N GLU A 120 -19.20 40.25 -14.07
CA GLU A 120 -20.16 40.00 -15.15
C GLU A 120 -19.83 38.71 -15.91
N TRP A 121 -20.87 38.11 -16.51
CA TRP A 121 -20.73 36.91 -17.34
C TRP A 121 -20.79 37.30 -18.81
N VAL A 122 -19.68 37.12 -19.52
CA VAL A 122 -19.57 37.43 -20.94
C VAL A 122 -19.44 36.13 -21.73
N THR A 123 -20.19 36.02 -22.82
CA THR A 123 -20.03 34.92 -23.78
C THR A 123 -18.86 35.24 -24.70
N LYS A 124 -17.86 34.35 -24.75
CA LYS A 124 -16.67 34.54 -25.58
C LYS A 124 -16.57 33.41 -26.61
N GLY A 125 -16.45 33.76 -27.89
CA GLY A 125 -16.11 32.80 -28.95
C GLY A 125 -14.68 32.29 -28.81
N GLN A 126 -14.47 31.00 -29.06
CA GLN A 126 -13.15 30.35 -29.04
C GLN A 126 -12.68 29.99 -30.45
N ASN A 127 -11.36 30.00 -30.65
CA ASN A 127 -10.76 29.48 -31.87
C ASN A 127 -10.60 27.95 -31.83
N VAL A 128 -10.34 27.32 -32.98
CA VAL A 128 -10.25 25.86 -33.10
C VAL A 128 -9.20 25.25 -32.16
N ALA A 129 -8.05 25.91 -32.02
CA ALA A 129 -6.98 25.46 -31.13
C ALA A 129 -7.39 25.49 -29.64
N GLN A 130 -8.12 26.53 -29.22
CA GLN A 130 -8.64 26.67 -27.86
C GLN A 130 -9.71 25.63 -27.55
N VAL A 131 -10.61 25.34 -28.50
CA VAL A 131 -11.62 24.29 -28.37
C VAL A 131 -10.97 22.92 -28.23
N ASN A 132 -10.00 22.59 -29.09
CA ASN A 132 -9.25 21.33 -29.01
C ASN A 132 -8.51 21.20 -27.67
N TYR A 133 -7.90 22.28 -27.20
CA TYR A 133 -7.27 22.31 -25.89
C TYR A 133 -8.28 22.09 -24.75
N ALA A 134 -9.44 22.74 -24.80
CA ALA A 134 -10.49 22.60 -23.80
C ALA A 134 -11.05 21.17 -23.73
N ILE A 135 -11.24 20.52 -24.88
CA ILE A 135 -11.63 19.10 -24.97
C ILE A 135 -10.55 18.24 -24.30
N GLY A 136 -9.28 18.42 -24.63
CA GLY A 136 -8.17 17.70 -24.00
C GLY A 136 -8.13 17.91 -22.48
N ALA A 137 -8.32 19.13 -22.01
CA ALA A 137 -8.35 19.45 -20.58
C ALA A 137 -9.52 18.76 -19.85
N LEU A 138 -10.72 18.78 -20.43
CA LEU A 138 -11.88 18.05 -19.89
C LEU A 138 -11.61 16.55 -19.82
N SER A 139 -10.99 16.00 -20.87
CA SER A 139 -10.64 14.58 -20.96
C SER A 139 -9.72 14.14 -19.83
N LYS A 140 -8.62 14.88 -19.63
CA LYS A 140 -7.68 14.67 -18.52
C LYS A 140 -8.39 14.74 -17.17
N SER A 141 -9.27 15.74 -16.98
CA SER A 141 -9.97 15.95 -15.71
C SER A 141 -10.95 14.82 -15.39
N VAL A 142 -11.72 14.34 -16.36
CA VAL A 142 -12.64 13.21 -16.10
C VAL A 142 -11.85 11.94 -15.79
N TYR A 143 -10.75 11.68 -16.50
CA TYR A 143 -9.90 10.52 -16.24
C TYR A 143 -9.28 10.56 -14.83
N GLU A 144 -8.71 11.71 -14.45
CA GLU A 144 -8.13 11.93 -13.12
C GLU A 144 -9.17 11.75 -12.00
N LYS A 145 -10.33 12.42 -12.12
CA LYS A 145 -11.42 12.29 -11.13
C LYS A 145 -11.95 10.85 -11.05
N MET A 146 -12.09 10.17 -12.18
CA MET A 146 -12.52 8.77 -12.22
C MET A 146 -11.50 7.86 -11.52
N PHE A 147 -10.22 8.02 -11.82
CA PHE A 147 -9.14 7.26 -11.21
C PHE A 147 -9.10 7.46 -9.69
N LEU A 148 -9.12 8.71 -9.22
CA LEU A 148 -9.14 9.03 -7.79
C LEU A 148 -10.40 8.48 -7.11
N TRP A 149 -11.57 8.58 -7.76
CA TRP A 149 -12.80 7.98 -7.25
C TRP A 149 -12.70 6.46 -7.14
N MET A 150 -12.11 5.78 -8.13
CA MET A 150 -11.88 4.35 -8.08
C MET A 150 -10.96 3.97 -6.91
N VAL A 151 -9.87 4.70 -6.69
CA VAL A 151 -8.97 4.48 -5.55
C VAL A 151 -9.74 4.58 -4.22
N VAL A 152 -10.59 5.61 -4.06
CA VAL A 152 -11.45 5.75 -2.88
C VAL A 152 -12.40 4.57 -2.72
N ARG A 153 -13.04 4.11 -3.81
CA ARG A 153 -13.96 2.95 -3.77
C ARG A 153 -13.24 1.64 -3.45
N ILE A 154 -12.05 1.43 -4.00
CA ILE A 154 -11.23 0.27 -3.71
C ILE A 154 -10.83 0.29 -2.23
N ASN A 155 -10.34 1.42 -1.71
CA ASN A 155 -10.00 1.55 -0.29
C ASN A 155 -11.20 1.31 0.63
N GLN A 156 -12.39 1.82 0.28
CA GLN A 156 -13.62 1.55 1.03
C GLN A 156 -13.99 0.05 1.04
N SER A 157 -13.66 -0.68 -0.03
CA SER A 157 -13.95 -2.12 -0.14
C SER A 157 -12.88 -2.98 0.56
N LEU A 158 -11.64 -2.49 0.64
CA LEU A 158 -10.52 -3.13 1.32
C LEU A 158 -10.47 -2.81 2.83
N ASP A 159 -11.20 -1.78 3.26
CA ASP A 159 -11.36 -1.43 4.67
C ASP A 159 -12.25 -2.47 5.37
N THR A 160 -11.67 -3.16 6.35
CA THR A 160 -12.37 -4.13 7.17
C THR A 160 -12.45 -3.67 8.63
N LYS A 161 -13.43 -4.20 9.36
CA LYS A 161 -13.59 -3.96 10.81
C LYS A 161 -12.59 -4.72 11.68
N GLN A 162 -11.63 -5.43 11.09
CA GLN A 162 -10.64 -6.18 11.86
C GLN A 162 -9.65 -5.23 12.54
N PRO A 163 -9.13 -5.59 13.73
CA PRO A 163 -8.16 -4.76 14.44
C PRO A 163 -6.87 -4.64 13.61
N ARG A 164 -6.40 -3.41 13.42
CA ARG A 164 -5.15 -3.08 12.71
C ARG A 164 -4.09 -2.75 13.75
N GLN A 165 -3.04 -3.54 13.84
CA GLN A 165 -1.98 -3.32 14.84
C GLN A 165 -0.64 -2.95 14.20
N TYR A 166 -0.34 -3.54 13.04
CA TYR A 166 0.90 -3.30 12.31
C TYR A 166 0.58 -3.01 10.84
N PHE A 167 1.47 -2.31 10.15
CA PHE A 167 1.37 -2.17 8.70
C PHE A 167 2.73 -2.28 8.02
N ILE A 168 2.71 -2.77 6.78
CA ILE A 168 3.85 -2.71 5.86
C ILE A 168 3.46 -1.77 4.72
N GLY A 169 4.27 -0.73 4.51
CA GLY A 169 4.14 0.18 3.38
C GLY A 169 4.98 -0.28 2.20
N VAL A 170 4.35 -0.56 1.07
CA VAL A 170 5.01 -0.75 -0.22
C VAL A 170 4.89 0.54 -1.02
N LEU A 171 6.02 1.17 -1.29
CA LEU A 171 6.11 2.33 -2.16
C LEU A 171 6.43 1.85 -3.58
N ASP A 172 5.46 2.02 -4.48
CA ASP A 172 5.59 1.72 -5.89
C ASP A 172 5.52 3.04 -6.66
N ILE A 173 6.64 3.44 -7.24
CA ILE A 173 6.79 4.69 -8.00
C ILE A 173 7.53 4.40 -9.30
N ALA A 174 7.25 5.21 -10.33
CA ALA A 174 8.01 5.17 -11.56
C ALA A 174 9.50 5.43 -11.27
N GLY A 175 10.38 4.68 -11.94
CA GLY A 175 11.82 4.88 -11.83
C GLY A 175 12.28 6.22 -12.39
N PHE A 176 13.58 6.49 -12.30
CA PHE A 176 14.17 7.67 -12.92
C PHE A 176 14.05 7.57 -14.46
N GLU A 177 13.45 8.57 -15.09
CA GLU A 177 13.17 8.58 -16.53
C GLU A 177 14.04 9.62 -17.24
N ILE A 178 14.76 9.18 -18.27
CA ILE A 178 15.54 10.04 -19.17
C ILE A 178 15.11 9.76 -20.59
N PHE A 179 14.33 10.67 -21.17
CA PHE A 179 13.93 10.63 -22.57
C PHE A 179 14.65 11.72 -23.37
N ASP A 180 14.57 11.65 -24.70
CA ASP A 180 15.03 12.74 -25.56
C ASP A 180 14.15 14.01 -25.41
N PHE A 181 12.91 13.86 -24.94
CA PHE A 181 11.97 14.95 -24.72
C PHE A 181 11.33 14.88 -23.33
N ASN A 182 11.98 15.48 -22.33
CA ASN A 182 11.48 15.52 -20.95
C ASN A 182 10.63 16.77 -20.71
N THR A 183 9.48 16.60 -20.06
CA THR A 183 8.56 17.71 -19.74
C THR A 183 8.31 17.82 -18.23
N PHE A 184 7.32 18.61 -17.82
CA PHE A 184 7.04 18.88 -16.40
C PHE A 184 6.75 17.60 -15.61
N GLU A 185 6.01 16.66 -16.21
CA GLU A 185 5.65 15.38 -15.60
C GLU A 185 6.89 14.55 -15.25
N GLN A 186 7.87 14.48 -16.17
CA GLN A 186 9.16 13.82 -15.93
C GLN A 186 9.96 14.54 -14.84
N LEU A 187 9.92 15.88 -14.77
CA LEU A 187 10.57 16.61 -13.67
C LEU A 187 9.98 16.18 -12.32
N CYS A 188 8.65 16.06 -12.22
CA CYS A 188 7.96 15.62 -11.00
C CYS A 188 8.34 14.18 -10.59
N ILE A 189 8.43 13.27 -11.55
CA ILE A 189 8.86 11.88 -11.35
C ILE A 189 10.32 11.84 -10.87
N ASN A 190 11.22 12.51 -11.59
CA ASN A 190 12.64 12.54 -11.28
C ASN A 190 12.93 13.23 -9.94
N PHE A 191 12.19 14.29 -9.59
CA PHE A 191 12.27 14.94 -8.28
C PHE A 191 11.88 14.01 -7.13
N THR A 192 10.85 13.18 -7.34
CA THR A 192 10.45 12.18 -6.34
C THR A 192 11.53 11.11 -6.17
N ASN A 193 12.14 10.65 -7.27
CA ASN A 193 13.28 9.73 -7.25
C ASN A 193 14.51 10.33 -6.55
N GLU A 194 14.82 11.61 -6.80
CA GLU A 194 15.90 12.34 -6.12
C GLU A 194 15.71 12.34 -4.60
N LYS A 195 14.48 12.63 -4.13
CA LYS A 195 14.14 12.59 -2.70
C LYS A 195 14.24 11.19 -2.10
N LEU A 196 13.84 10.16 -2.84
CA LEU A 196 13.95 8.78 -2.37
C LEU A 196 15.39 8.29 -2.33
N GLN A 197 16.21 8.70 -3.29
CA GLN A 197 17.64 8.42 -3.26
C GLN A 197 18.32 9.16 -2.10
N GLN A 198 17.92 10.41 -1.80
CA GLN A 198 18.40 11.11 -0.61
C GLN A 198 17.95 10.42 0.69
N PHE A 199 16.70 9.95 0.75
CA PHE A 199 16.21 9.17 1.89
C PHE A 199 17.03 7.88 2.08
N PHE A 200 17.36 7.19 0.98
CA PHE A 200 18.27 6.03 1.02
C PHE A 200 19.65 6.43 1.54
N ASN A 201 20.26 7.48 0.99
CA ASN A 201 21.60 7.93 1.39
C ASN A 201 21.61 8.28 2.88
N HIS A 202 20.62 9.01 3.36
CA HIS A 202 20.50 9.38 4.76
C HIS A 202 20.30 8.16 5.66
N HIS A 203 19.43 7.22 5.27
CA HIS A 203 19.16 6.03 6.08
C HIS A 203 20.35 5.05 6.12
N MET A 204 20.90 4.71 4.95
CA MET A 204 21.98 3.75 4.83
C MET A 204 23.31 4.28 5.34
N PHE A 205 23.58 5.58 5.19
CA PHE A 205 24.91 6.14 5.44
C PHE A 205 24.97 6.99 6.70
N VAL A 206 23.96 7.81 6.98
CA VAL A 206 24.00 8.73 8.12
C VAL A 206 23.42 8.07 9.36
N LEU A 207 22.16 7.64 9.31
CA LEU A 207 21.46 7.05 10.46
C LEU A 207 22.14 5.76 10.96
N GLU A 208 22.70 4.96 10.05
CA GLU A 208 23.45 3.75 10.41
C GLU A 208 24.69 4.07 11.26
N GLN A 209 25.46 5.08 10.86
CA GLN A 209 26.67 5.50 11.56
C GLN A 209 26.36 6.27 12.86
N GLU A 210 25.27 7.06 12.87
CA GLU A 210 24.78 7.73 14.08
C GLU A 210 24.37 6.71 15.14
N GLU A 211 23.73 5.60 14.77
CA GLU A 211 23.42 4.53 15.72
C GLU A 211 24.70 3.88 16.26
N TYR A 212 25.72 3.60 15.43
CA TYR A 212 26.98 3.03 15.92
C TYR A 212 27.67 3.95 16.92
N LYS A 213 27.67 5.26 16.65
CA LYS A 213 28.19 6.27 17.58
C LYS A 213 27.40 6.28 18.89
N LYS A 214 26.07 6.19 18.82
CA LYS A 214 25.18 6.14 19.98
C LYS A 214 25.37 4.87 20.81
N GLU A 215 25.58 3.74 20.16
CA GLU A 215 25.85 2.45 20.80
C GLU A 215 27.31 2.29 21.26
N GLY A 216 28.18 3.28 20.99
CA GLY A 216 29.58 3.27 21.41
C GLY A 216 30.41 2.17 20.75
N ILE A 217 30.03 1.75 19.55
CA ILE A 217 30.77 0.74 18.77
C ILE A 217 32.00 1.42 18.18
N GLU A 218 33.14 0.76 18.22
CA GLU A 218 34.36 1.23 17.55
C GLU A 218 34.13 1.30 16.04
N TRP A 219 33.88 2.50 15.54
CA TRP A 219 33.55 2.77 14.14
C TRP A 219 34.22 4.05 13.68
N THR A 220 34.98 3.96 12.59
CA THR A 220 35.53 5.13 11.90
C THR A 220 34.47 5.70 10.98
N PHE A 221 34.06 6.95 11.19
CA PHE A 221 33.11 7.62 10.31
C PHE A 221 33.65 7.64 8.88
N ILE A 222 32.85 7.15 7.93
CA ILE A 222 33.19 7.18 6.50
C ILE A 222 32.22 8.16 5.85
N ASP A 223 32.74 9.28 5.38
CA ASP A 223 32.00 10.21 4.55
C ASP A 223 32.05 9.74 3.09
N PHE A 224 30.88 9.62 2.47
CA PHE A 224 30.74 9.20 1.09
C PHE A 224 30.39 10.36 0.14
N GLY A 225 30.18 11.59 0.66
CA GLY A 225 30.00 12.80 -0.15
C GLY A 225 28.80 12.78 -1.11
N MET A 226 27.86 11.84 -0.95
CA MET A 226 26.67 11.70 -1.80
C MET A 226 25.47 12.42 -1.17
N ASP A 227 25.57 13.74 -1.05
CA ASP A 227 24.45 14.58 -0.60
C ASP A 227 23.71 15.20 -1.78
N LEU A 228 22.44 14.81 -1.95
CA LEU A 228 21.56 15.31 -3.01
C LEU A 228 20.70 16.48 -2.55
N GLN A 229 20.87 16.94 -1.29
CA GLN A 229 20.07 18.02 -0.72
C GLN A 229 20.14 19.31 -1.55
N ALA A 230 21.31 19.63 -2.14
CA ALA A 230 21.48 20.80 -2.99
C ALA A 230 20.57 20.77 -4.24
N CYS A 231 20.36 19.59 -4.85
CA CYS A 231 19.48 19.42 -6.00
C CYS A 231 18.00 19.49 -5.60
N ILE A 232 17.65 18.89 -4.46
CA ILE A 232 16.29 18.90 -3.92
C ILE A 232 15.89 20.34 -3.55
N ASP A 233 16.78 21.05 -2.87
CA ASP A 233 16.59 22.44 -2.47
C ASP A 233 16.40 23.35 -3.69
N LEU A 234 17.15 23.14 -4.78
CA LEU A 234 16.99 23.88 -6.02
C LEU A 234 15.57 23.78 -6.60
N ILE A 235 14.90 22.64 -6.42
CA ILE A 235 13.56 22.40 -6.96
C ILE A 235 12.47 22.89 -5.97
N GLU A 236 12.63 22.60 -4.68
CA GLU A 236 11.58 22.74 -3.66
C GLU A 236 11.63 24.04 -2.85
N LYS A 237 12.82 24.58 -2.55
CA LYS A 237 12.92 25.73 -1.63
C LYS A 237 12.24 26.97 -2.20
N PRO A 238 11.88 27.95 -1.34
CA PRO A 238 11.49 29.28 -1.80
C PRO A 238 12.52 29.83 -2.79
N MET A 239 12.05 30.41 -3.89
CA MET A 239 12.89 30.81 -5.04
C MET A 239 13.49 29.66 -5.86
N GLY A 240 13.09 28.41 -5.61
CA GLY A 240 13.41 27.25 -6.44
C GLY A 240 12.51 27.12 -7.67
N ILE A 241 12.75 26.09 -8.48
CA ILE A 241 12.05 25.89 -9.77
C ILE A 241 10.53 25.84 -9.60
N MET A 242 10.01 25.14 -8.58
CA MET A 242 8.57 25.03 -8.35
C MET A 242 7.95 26.35 -7.89
N SER A 243 8.63 27.09 -7.00
CA SER A 243 8.19 28.41 -6.53
C SER A 243 8.08 29.41 -7.68
N ILE A 244 9.11 29.48 -8.54
CA ILE A 244 9.12 30.36 -9.72
C ILE A 244 7.99 29.98 -10.69
N LEU A 245 7.74 28.67 -10.87
CA LEU A 245 6.68 28.19 -11.75
C LEU A 245 5.29 28.60 -11.23
N GLU A 246 5.05 28.45 -9.93
CA GLU A 246 3.79 28.85 -9.29
C GLU A 246 3.55 30.35 -9.40
N GLU A 247 4.57 31.17 -9.16
CA GLU A 247 4.49 32.62 -9.28
C GLU A 247 4.19 33.06 -10.72
N GLU A 248 4.94 32.56 -11.71
CA GLU A 248 4.70 32.86 -13.14
C GLU A 248 3.31 32.41 -13.61
N CYS A 249 2.76 31.34 -13.02
CA CYS A 249 1.41 30.92 -13.34
C CYS A 249 0.33 31.94 -12.94
N MET A 250 0.61 32.82 -11.98
CA MET A 250 -0.33 33.86 -11.55
C MET A 250 -0.28 35.11 -12.42
N PHE A 251 0.81 35.34 -13.17
CA PHE A 251 0.98 36.52 -14.01
C PHE A 251 0.29 36.35 -15.39
N PRO A 252 -0.64 37.24 -15.79
CA PRO A 252 -1.38 37.10 -17.05
C PRO A 252 -0.54 37.22 -18.32
N LYS A 253 0.61 37.90 -18.25
CA LYS A 253 1.53 38.13 -19.39
C LYS A 253 2.76 37.20 -19.36
N ALA A 254 2.85 36.29 -18.40
CA ALA A 254 3.94 35.34 -18.34
C ALA A 254 3.82 34.29 -19.46
N SER A 255 4.96 33.94 -20.04
CA SER A 255 5.10 32.88 -21.05
C SER A 255 6.21 31.92 -20.63
N ASP A 256 6.28 30.75 -21.27
CA ASP A 256 7.34 29.79 -20.96
C ASP A 256 8.75 30.41 -21.19
N THR A 257 8.87 31.38 -22.09
CA THR A 257 10.10 32.16 -22.31
C THR A 257 10.45 33.10 -21.16
N THR A 258 9.47 33.75 -20.51
CA THR A 258 9.73 34.58 -19.31
C THR A 258 10.12 33.71 -18.12
N PHE A 259 9.50 32.53 -18.00
CA PHE A 259 9.88 31.52 -17.03
C PHE A 259 11.33 31.05 -17.22
N LYS A 260 11.75 30.77 -18.46
CA LYS A 260 13.16 30.46 -18.78
C LYS A 260 14.12 31.55 -18.30
N ALA A 261 13.84 32.80 -18.65
CA ALA A 261 14.71 33.93 -18.29
C ALA A 261 14.88 34.02 -16.77
N LYS A 262 13.79 33.95 -16.01
CA LYS A 262 13.82 33.96 -14.54
C LYS A 262 14.59 32.79 -13.93
N LEU A 263 14.46 31.57 -14.48
CA LEU A 263 15.23 30.41 -14.02
C LEU A 263 16.74 30.65 -14.21
N TYR A 264 17.13 31.18 -15.37
CA TYR A 264 18.53 31.47 -15.67
C TYR A 264 19.07 32.57 -14.76
N ASP A 265 18.34 33.67 -14.57
CA ASP A 265 18.79 34.78 -13.71
C ASP A 265 18.94 34.37 -12.23
N ASN A 266 18.07 33.47 -11.76
CA ASN A 266 18.09 33.00 -10.38
C ASN A 266 19.14 31.92 -10.12
N HIS A 267 19.36 30.98 -11.05
CA HIS A 267 20.14 29.77 -10.75
C HIS A 267 21.44 29.61 -11.56
N LEU A 268 21.55 30.22 -12.75
CA LEU A 268 22.74 30.07 -13.58
C LEU A 268 23.97 30.66 -12.87
N GLY A 269 25.02 29.86 -12.73
CA GLY A 269 26.27 30.27 -12.08
C GLY A 269 26.23 30.32 -10.54
N LYS A 270 25.04 30.24 -9.93
CA LYS A 270 24.88 30.15 -8.46
C LYS A 270 24.71 28.70 -7.98
N SER A 271 24.04 27.87 -8.78
CA SER A 271 23.75 26.47 -8.46
C SER A 271 24.53 25.53 -9.38
N ASN A 272 25.41 24.70 -8.84
CA ASN A 272 26.25 23.77 -9.62
C ASN A 272 25.41 22.74 -10.42
N ASN A 273 24.23 22.40 -9.91
CA ASN A 273 23.34 21.41 -10.50
C ASN A 273 22.53 21.97 -11.68
N PHE A 274 22.51 23.29 -11.90
CA PHE A 274 21.78 23.93 -12.99
C PHE A 274 22.73 24.29 -14.14
N GLN A 275 22.48 23.74 -15.33
CA GLN A 275 23.37 23.88 -16.49
C GLN A 275 22.63 24.33 -17.75
N LYS A 276 23.40 24.91 -18.67
CA LYS A 276 22.95 25.16 -20.03
C LYS A 276 22.94 23.85 -20.83
N PRO A 277 21.88 23.60 -21.63
CA PRO A 277 21.80 22.41 -22.45
C PRO A 277 22.87 22.42 -23.53
N ARG A 278 23.43 21.25 -23.81
CA ARG A 278 24.39 21.08 -24.90
C ARG A 278 23.62 20.97 -26.21
N ILE A 279 23.94 21.84 -27.17
CA ILE A 279 23.30 21.80 -28.50
C ILE A 279 23.87 20.59 -29.26
N VAL A 280 23.07 19.54 -29.42
CA VAL A 280 23.42 18.34 -30.18
C VAL A 280 22.60 18.28 -31.46
N LYS A 281 23.27 18.17 -32.60
CA LYS A 281 22.64 18.13 -33.93
C LYS A 281 21.71 16.92 -34.04
N GLY A 282 20.41 17.15 -34.24
CA GLY A 282 19.39 16.10 -34.41
C GLY A 282 18.54 15.79 -33.17
N LYS A 283 18.82 16.39 -31.99
CA LYS A 283 17.96 16.29 -30.81
C LYS A 283 17.04 17.51 -30.69
N PRO A 284 15.83 17.37 -30.08
CA PRO A 284 14.97 18.51 -29.78
C PRO A 284 15.69 19.55 -28.92
N GLU A 285 15.47 20.84 -29.18
CA GLU A 285 16.14 21.92 -28.46
C GLU A 285 15.61 22.03 -27.03
N ALA A 286 16.41 21.57 -26.07
CA ALA A 286 16.10 21.69 -24.65
C ALA A 286 16.30 23.12 -24.12
N HIS A 287 15.58 23.47 -23.07
CA HIS A 287 15.58 24.84 -22.54
C HIS A 287 16.52 25.01 -21.34
N PHE A 288 16.68 23.99 -20.51
CA PHE A 288 17.65 23.94 -19.41
C PHE A 288 18.01 22.48 -19.09
N SER A 289 19.13 22.29 -18.39
CA SER A 289 19.58 20.96 -17.95
C SER A 289 19.77 20.92 -16.44
N LEU A 290 19.35 19.83 -15.81
CA LEU A 290 19.62 19.56 -14.40
C LEU A 290 20.55 18.37 -14.25
N VAL A 291 21.52 18.51 -13.36
CA VAL A 291 22.39 17.42 -12.93
C VAL A 291 21.72 16.72 -11.76
N HIS A 292 21.09 15.59 -12.06
CA HIS A 292 20.53 14.66 -11.08
C HIS A 292 21.58 13.61 -10.67
N TYR A 293 21.29 12.85 -9.62
CA TYR A 293 22.15 11.74 -9.18
C TYR A 293 22.37 10.68 -10.28
N ALA A 294 21.36 10.46 -11.12
CA ALA A 294 21.40 9.46 -12.20
C ALA A 294 22.07 9.96 -13.49
N GLY A 295 22.22 11.28 -13.65
CA GLY A 295 22.79 11.87 -14.85
C GLY A 295 22.23 13.25 -15.14
N THR A 296 22.73 13.88 -16.19
CA THR A 296 22.21 15.17 -16.66
C THR A 296 20.97 14.94 -17.50
N VAL A 297 19.87 15.62 -17.14
CA VAL A 297 18.59 15.53 -17.84
C VAL A 297 18.25 16.89 -18.45
N ASP A 298 17.91 16.86 -19.73
CA ASP A 298 17.54 18.02 -20.53
C ASP A 298 16.01 18.19 -20.52
N TYR A 299 15.53 19.33 -20.03
CA TYR A 299 14.09 19.61 -19.88
C TYR A 299 13.57 20.63 -20.89
N ASN A 300 12.35 20.38 -21.37
CA ASN A 300 11.60 21.25 -22.28
C ASN A 300 10.46 21.92 -21.53
N ILE A 301 10.50 23.25 -21.46
CA ILE A 301 9.53 24.07 -20.70
C ILE A 301 8.23 24.36 -21.46
N ASN A 302 8.12 23.94 -22.72
CA ASN A 302 6.96 24.22 -23.55
C ASN A 302 5.67 23.73 -22.88
N ASN A 303 4.70 24.64 -22.77
CA ASN A 303 3.41 24.46 -22.12
C ASN A 303 3.49 24.17 -20.60
N TRP A 304 4.58 24.46 -19.90
CA TRP A 304 4.66 24.21 -18.44
C TRP A 304 3.68 25.07 -17.65
N LEU A 305 3.59 26.37 -17.96
CA LEU A 305 2.64 27.27 -17.29
C LEU A 305 1.20 26.81 -17.52
N VAL A 306 0.91 26.32 -18.72
CA VAL A 306 -0.41 25.83 -19.12
C VAL A 306 -0.72 24.49 -18.44
N LYS A 307 0.24 23.56 -18.39
CA LYS A 307 0.13 22.27 -17.70
C LYS A 307 -0.10 22.45 -16.20
N ASN A 308 0.53 23.45 -15.57
CA ASN A 308 0.37 23.73 -14.15
C ASN A 308 -0.97 24.45 -13.84
N LYS A 309 -1.50 25.26 -14.78
CA LYS A 309 -2.80 25.93 -14.62
C LYS A 309 -4.00 24.99 -14.85
N ASP A 310 -3.86 24.00 -15.73
CA ASP A 310 -4.93 23.07 -16.18
C ASP A 310 -6.32 23.75 -16.27
N PRO A 311 -6.47 24.83 -17.06
CA PRO A 311 -7.70 25.62 -17.06
C PRO A 311 -8.85 24.78 -17.63
N LEU A 312 -9.91 24.62 -16.84
CA LEU A 312 -11.13 23.94 -17.25
C LEU A 312 -12.19 24.94 -17.70
N ASN A 313 -12.98 24.55 -18.69
CA ASN A 313 -14.13 25.32 -19.15
C ASN A 313 -15.27 25.22 -18.10
N GLU A 314 -15.45 26.29 -17.31
CA GLU A 314 -16.44 26.34 -16.23
C GLU A 314 -17.88 26.12 -16.72
N THR A 315 -18.21 26.53 -17.96
CA THR A 315 -19.55 26.33 -18.53
C THR A 315 -19.84 24.84 -18.72
N VAL A 316 -18.89 24.09 -19.27
CA VAL A 316 -19.04 22.64 -19.48
C VAL A 316 -18.96 21.87 -18.18
N VAL A 317 -18.13 22.31 -17.21
CA VAL A 317 -18.12 21.74 -15.86
C VAL A 317 -19.49 21.88 -15.18
N GLY A 318 -20.15 23.03 -15.35
CA GLY A 318 -21.52 23.24 -14.87
C GLY A 318 -22.55 22.31 -15.51
N LEU A 319 -22.36 21.93 -16.78
CA LEU A 319 -23.18 20.90 -17.43
C LEU A 319 -22.92 19.52 -16.83
N TYR A 320 -21.67 19.14 -16.58
CA TYR A 320 -21.31 17.86 -15.98
C TYR A 320 -21.89 17.68 -14.58
N GLN A 321 -21.97 18.76 -13.79
CA GLN A 321 -22.62 18.77 -12.48
C GLN A 321 -24.12 18.46 -12.54
N LYS A 322 -24.78 18.78 -13.65
CA LYS A 322 -26.22 18.59 -13.88
C LYS A 322 -26.53 17.40 -14.79
N SER A 323 -25.53 16.57 -15.09
CA SER A 323 -25.67 15.39 -15.94
C SER A 323 -26.71 14.41 -15.37
N THR A 324 -27.44 13.74 -16.26
CA THR A 324 -28.33 12.62 -15.88
C THR A 324 -27.55 11.38 -15.42
N MET A 325 -26.27 11.27 -15.79
CA MET A 325 -25.38 10.24 -15.30
C MET A 325 -24.93 10.57 -13.86
N LYS A 326 -25.51 9.85 -12.89
CA LYS A 326 -25.20 10.01 -11.46
C LYS A 326 -23.70 9.98 -11.14
N LEU A 327 -22.93 9.15 -11.84
CA LEU A 327 -21.48 9.07 -11.65
C LEU A 327 -20.79 10.37 -12.09
N LEU A 328 -21.12 10.93 -13.25
CA LEU A 328 -20.54 12.19 -13.72
C LEU A 328 -20.90 13.34 -12.79
N ALA A 329 -22.17 13.41 -12.40
CA ALA A 329 -22.66 14.40 -11.45
C ALA A 329 -21.96 14.24 -10.09
N LEU A 330 -21.64 13.04 -9.63
CA LEU A 330 -20.87 12.82 -8.41
C LEU A 330 -19.42 13.31 -8.54
N LEU A 331 -18.75 13.00 -9.66
CA LEU A 331 -17.35 13.38 -9.91
C LEU A 331 -17.15 14.90 -9.98
N PHE A 332 -18.16 15.65 -10.45
CA PHE A 332 -18.08 17.10 -10.63
C PHE A 332 -18.94 17.92 -9.64
N GLY A 333 -19.93 17.31 -8.99
CA GLY A 333 -20.91 17.96 -8.11
C GLY A 333 -20.74 17.70 -6.62
N GLY A 334 -19.78 16.86 -6.21
CA GLY A 334 -19.41 16.73 -4.81
C GLY A 334 -19.04 18.09 -4.22
N LYS A 335 -19.71 18.49 -3.12
CA LYS A 335 -19.26 19.57 -2.22
C LYS A 335 -17.94 19.13 -1.57
N GLY A 336 -16.88 19.08 -2.35
CA GLY A 336 -15.53 19.03 -1.81
C GLY A 336 -15.29 20.37 -1.15
N GLY A 337 -15.25 20.39 0.18
CA GLY A 337 -14.61 21.45 0.97
C GLY A 337 -13.11 21.51 0.66
N GLY A 338 -12.78 21.78 -0.59
CA GLY A 338 -11.51 22.34 -1.00
C GLY A 338 -11.76 23.82 -1.19
N SER A 339 -11.42 24.61 -0.19
CA SER A 339 -10.75 25.88 -0.50
C SER A 339 -9.83 25.61 -1.70
N LYS A 340 -9.84 26.49 -2.71
CA LYS A 340 -8.81 26.52 -3.76
C LYS A 340 -7.45 26.54 -3.05
N LYS A 341 -6.91 25.37 -2.69
CA LYS A 341 -5.51 25.22 -2.30
C LYS A 341 -4.76 25.63 -3.56
N LYS A 342 -4.08 26.77 -3.45
CA LYS A 342 -3.28 27.35 -4.51
C LYS A 342 -2.32 26.28 -5.01
N GLY A 343 -2.36 26.03 -6.32
CA GLY A 343 -1.41 25.17 -7.02
C GLY A 343 -1.51 23.69 -6.67
N SER A 344 -0.96 22.87 -7.58
CA SER A 344 -0.55 21.50 -7.33
C SER A 344 0.59 21.48 -6.30
N SER A 345 0.32 21.97 -5.08
CA SER A 345 1.25 21.89 -3.98
C SER A 345 1.45 20.41 -3.69
N PHE A 346 2.58 19.91 -4.18
CA PHE A 346 3.03 18.53 -4.09
C PHE A 346 2.71 17.93 -2.73
N GLN A 347 1.84 16.93 -2.71
CA GLN A 347 1.45 16.20 -1.48
C GLN A 347 2.60 15.37 -0.88
N THR A 348 3.82 15.46 -1.40
CA THR A 348 4.99 14.66 -0.96
C THR A 348 5.41 14.90 0.49
N VAL A 349 5.00 16.02 1.10
CA VAL A 349 5.38 16.35 2.49
C VAL A 349 4.81 15.35 3.49
N SER A 350 3.58 14.85 3.29
CA SER A 350 2.97 13.87 4.20
C SER A 350 3.58 12.46 4.06
N LEU A 351 3.98 12.07 2.84
CA LEU A 351 4.60 10.76 2.58
C LEU A 351 5.97 10.64 3.27
N MET A 352 6.84 11.65 3.13
CA MET A 352 8.20 11.59 3.66
C MET A 352 8.23 11.47 5.19
N THR A 353 7.30 12.14 5.88
CA THR A 353 7.12 12.01 7.33
C THR A 353 6.75 10.59 7.74
N ASN A 354 5.83 9.96 7.00
CA ASN A 354 5.44 8.56 7.24
C ASN A 354 6.56 7.57 6.93
N LEU A 355 7.38 7.82 5.91
CA LEU A 355 8.52 6.94 5.60
C LEU A 355 9.59 7.01 6.70
N ARG A 356 9.89 8.22 7.20
CA ARG A 356 10.87 8.43 8.28
C ARG A 356 10.47 7.81 9.62
N SER A 357 9.18 7.63 9.88
CA SER A 357 8.70 6.97 11.11
C SER A 357 8.68 5.44 11.03
N THR A 358 8.93 4.87 9.85
CA THR A 358 8.95 3.42 9.63
C THR A 358 10.37 2.88 9.49
N HIS A 359 10.54 1.56 9.67
CA HIS A 359 11.80 0.87 9.35
C HIS A 359 11.80 0.49 7.85
N PRO A 360 12.66 1.11 7.02
CA PRO A 360 12.62 0.88 5.58
C PRO A 360 13.39 -0.37 5.17
N HIS A 361 12.83 -1.11 4.21
CA HIS A 361 13.52 -2.17 3.49
C HIS A 361 13.62 -1.77 2.02
N PHE A 362 14.82 -1.83 1.44
CA PHE A 362 15.08 -1.39 0.07
C PHE A 362 15.24 -2.57 -0.88
N VAL A 363 14.56 -2.51 -2.03
CA VAL A 363 14.76 -3.40 -3.18
C VAL A 363 15.17 -2.54 -4.36
N ARG A 364 16.33 -2.84 -4.95
CA ARG A 364 16.87 -2.10 -6.11
C ARG A 364 16.76 -2.93 -7.38
N CYS A 365 15.85 -2.53 -8.25
CA CYS A 365 15.68 -3.12 -9.56
C CYS A 365 16.67 -2.50 -10.55
N ILE A 366 17.33 -3.34 -11.38
CA ILE A 366 18.27 -2.90 -12.41
C ILE A 366 17.71 -3.29 -13.77
N ILE A 367 17.70 -2.35 -14.71
CA ILE A 367 17.25 -2.59 -16.08
C ILE A 367 18.37 -3.31 -16.83
N PRO A 368 18.13 -4.53 -17.37
CA PRO A 368 19.17 -5.31 -18.03
C PRO A 368 19.46 -4.84 -19.46
N ASN A 369 18.45 -4.36 -20.19
CA ASN A 369 18.56 -3.86 -21.56
C ASN A 369 17.37 -2.94 -21.91
N GLU A 370 17.53 -2.06 -22.90
CA GLU A 370 16.46 -1.15 -23.38
C GLU A 370 15.54 -1.82 -24.41
N THR A 371 16.00 -2.88 -25.06
CA THR A 371 15.25 -3.61 -26.10
C THR A 371 14.08 -4.45 -25.56
N LYS A 372 13.93 -4.52 -24.23
CA LYS A 372 12.90 -5.31 -23.52
C LYS A 372 12.98 -6.80 -23.85
N THR A 373 14.16 -7.29 -24.20
CA THR A 373 14.39 -8.70 -24.55
C THR A 373 14.76 -9.51 -23.30
N PRO A 374 14.07 -10.62 -22.99
CA PRO A 374 14.40 -11.43 -21.83
C PRO A 374 15.78 -12.10 -22.04
N GLY A 375 16.62 -12.11 -21.01
CA GLY A 375 17.93 -12.78 -21.03
C GLY A 375 19.07 -11.99 -21.68
N ALA A 376 18.79 -10.91 -22.41
CA ALA A 376 19.83 -10.00 -22.90
C ALA A 376 20.30 -9.05 -21.78
N MET A 377 21.59 -8.72 -21.76
CA MET A 377 22.19 -7.86 -20.74
C MET A 377 23.19 -6.90 -21.38
N GLU A 378 22.99 -5.61 -21.15
CA GLU A 378 23.87 -4.53 -21.60
C GLU A 378 24.72 -4.03 -20.45
N ASN A 379 25.96 -4.52 -20.39
CA ASN A 379 26.89 -4.20 -19.30
C ASN A 379 27.14 -2.68 -19.11
N PRO A 380 27.30 -1.84 -20.16
CA PRO A 380 27.50 -0.41 -19.97
C PRO A 380 26.32 0.28 -19.27
N LEU A 381 25.09 -0.08 -19.64
CA LEU A 381 23.85 0.43 -19.05
C LEU A 381 23.76 0.05 -17.56
N VAL A 382 24.07 -1.20 -17.24
CA VAL A 382 24.05 -1.71 -15.86
C VAL A 382 25.16 -1.08 -15.03
N MET A 383 26.35 -0.91 -15.59
CA MET A 383 27.47 -0.26 -14.90
C MET A 383 27.15 1.19 -14.55
N HIS A 384 26.47 1.92 -15.45
CA HIS A 384 26.00 3.28 -15.18
C HIS A 384 24.99 3.29 -14.02
N GLN A 385 23.97 2.42 -14.05
CA GLN A 385 22.97 2.30 -12.99
C GLN A 385 23.57 1.95 -11.62
N LEU A 386 24.53 1.03 -11.56
CA LEU A 386 25.17 0.61 -10.30
C LEU A 386 25.94 1.75 -9.63
N ARG A 387 26.56 2.64 -10.43
CA ARG A 387 27.27 3.82 -9.93
C ARG A 387 26.29 4.89 -9.45
N CYS A 388 25.32 5.24 -10.28
CA CYS A 388 24.35 6.29 -9.99
C CYS A 388 23.49 5.96 -8.77
N ASN A 389 23.02 4.72 -8.66
CA ASN A 389 22.25 4.30 -7.49
C ASN A 389 23.15 4.20 -6.23
N GLY A 390 24.48 4.33 -6.31
CA GLY A 390 25.36 4.16 -5.13
C GLY A 390 25.31 2.73 -4.57
N VAL A 391 25.16 1.72 -5.44
CA VAL A 391 25.08 0.32 -5.03
C VAL A 391 26.43 -0.16 -4.48
N LEU A 392 27.53 0.29 -5.09
CA LEU A 392 28.88 -0.06 -4.67
C LEU A 392 29.17 0.47 -3.25
N GLU A 393 28.77 1.70 -2.98
CA GLU A 393 28.91 2.36 -1.68
C GLU A 393 28.02 1.68 -0.64
N GLY A 394 26.78 1.34 -1.01
CA GLY A 394 25.89 0.51 -0.19
C GLY A 394 26.51 -0.84 0.18
N ILE A 395 27.09 -1.57 -0.77
CA ILE A 395 27.76 -2.85 -0.51
C ILE A 395 28.99 -2.67 0.40
N ARG A 396 29.79 -1.61 0.20
CA ARG A 396 30.95 -1.32 1.06
C ARG A 396 30.53 -1.13 2.52
N ILE A 397 29.41 -0.46 2.76
CA ILE A 397 28.87 -0.25 4.11
C ILE A 397 28.24 -1.51 4.65
N CYS A 398 27.41 -2.22 3.89
CA CYS A 398 26.84 -3.48 4.36
C CYS A 398 27.90 -4.54 4.68
N ARG A 399 29.06 -4.51 4.00
CA ARG A 399 30.17 -5.42 4.25
C ARG A 399 31.00 -5.02 5.47
N LYS A 400 31.18 -3.71 5.71
CA LYS A 400 31.94 -3.21 6.87
C LYS A 400 31.07 -3.09 8.12
N GLY A 401 29.79 -2.83 7.95
CA GLY A 401 28.80 -2.58 8.98
C GLY A 401 28.10 -3.85 9.47
N PHE A 402 27.22 -3.66 10.44
CA PHE A 402 26.50 -4.70 11.16
C PHE A 402 24.98 -4.41 11.09
N PRO A 403 24.31 -4.83 9.99
CA PRO A 403 22.92 -4.45 9.72
C PRO A 403 21.91 -5.07 10.69
N ASN A 404 22.20 -6.27 11.21
CA ASN A 404 21.32 -6.96 12.15
C ASN A 404 21.65 -6.57 13.60
N ARG A 405 20.62 -6.21 14.37
CA ARG A 405 20.76 -5.74 15.76
C ARG A 405 19.67 -6.31 16.65
N ILE A 406 20.05 -6.80 17.83
CA ILE A 406 19.11 -7.32 18.83
C ILE A 406 19.47 -6.77 20.22
N LEU A 407 18.45 -6.44 21.01
CA LEU A 407 18.60 -6.04 22.41
C LEU A 407 19.17 -7.20 23.25
N TYR A 408 20.03 -6.91 24.21
CA TYR A 408 20.67 -7.96 25.02
C TYR A 408 19.67 -8.90 25.73
N GLY A 409 18.52 -8.40 26.18
CA GLY A 409 17.48 -9.21 26.81
C GLY A 409 16.89 -10.25 25.86
N ASP A 410 16.51 -9.82 24.66
CA ASP A 410 15.98 -10.68 23.61
C ASP A 410 17.04 -11.67 23.13
N PHE A 411 18.28 -11.21 22.93
CA PHE A 411 19.41 -12.06 22.52
C PHE A 411 19.63 -13.19 23.52
N LYS A 412 19.72 -12.84 24.82
CA LYS A 412 19.86 -13.81 25.91
C LYS A 412 18.71 -14.81 25.91
N GLN A 413 17.46 -14.36 25.87
CA GLN A 413 16.30 -15.25 25.91
C GLN A 413 16.23 -16.16 24.68
N ARG A 414 16.53 -15.63 23.49
CA ARG A 414 16.39 -16.31 22.20
C ARG A 414 17.46 -17.37 21.99
N TYR A 415 18.73 -17.08 22.34
CA TYR A 415 19.87 -17.95 22.04
C TYR A 415 20.33 -18.81 23.22
N ARG A 416 19.75 -18.66 24.41
CA ARG A 416 20.04 -19.52 25.58
C ARG A 416 19.90 -21.02 25.28
N ILE A 417 19.05 -21.40 24.33
CA ILE A 417 18.84 -22.79 23.94
C ILE A 417 20.06 -23.43 23.25
N LEU A 418 20.92 -22.62 22.63
CA LEU A 418 22.14 -23.09 21.97
C LEU A 418 23.11 -23.71 22.97
N ASN A 419 23.33 -23.02 24.08
CA ASN A 419 24.18 -23.50 25.16
C ASN A 419 23.64 -23.09 26.54
N PRO A 420 22.78 -23.93 27.16
CA PRO A 420 22.25 -23.66 28.50
C PRO A 420 23.33 -23.61 29.58
N ASN A 421 24.45 -24.30 29.40
CA ASN A 421 25.53 -24.34 30.39
C ASN A 421 26.30 -23.03 30.49
N ALA A 422 26.34 -22.24 29.41
CA ALA A 422 26.98 -20.93 29.40
C ALA A 422 26.28 -19.95 30.36
N ILE A 423 24.96 -20.09 30.52
CA ILE A 423 24.11 -19.23 31.35
C ILE A 423 23.36 -20.10 32.40
N PRO A 424 23.96 -20.33 33.58
CA PRO A 424 23.37 -21.15 34.63
C PRO A 424 21.97 -20.68 35.07
N GLU A 425 21.08 -21.62 35.38
CA GLU A 425 19.74 -21.29 35.92
C GLU A 425 19.82 -20.70 37.32
N GLY A 426 19.09 -19.60 37.54
CA GLY A 426 18.90 -19.00 38.86
C GLY A 426 19.91 -17.92 39.27
N GLN A 427 21.00 -17.71 38.51
CA GLN A 427 21.91 -16.57 38.74
C GLN A 427 21.49 -15.36 37.90
N PHE A 428 21.26 -14.22 38.56
CA PHE A 428 21.07 -12.94 37.89
C PHE A 428 22.40 -12.49 37.28
N ILE A 429 22.60 -12.82 36.01
CA ILE A 429 23.72 -12.33 35.19
C ILE A 429 23.19 -11.18 34.34
N ASP A 430 23.92 -10.06 34.37
CA ASP A 430 23.69 -8.90 33.50
C ASP A 430 23.58 -9.34 32.03
N ASN A 431 22.63 -8.76 31.30
CA ASN A 431 22.26 -9.22 29.96
C ASN A 431 23.43 -9.07 28.96
N LYS A 432 24.25 -8.02 29.11
CA LYS A 432 25.45 -7.83 28.29
C LYS A 432 26.49 -8.92 28.53
N LYS A 433 26.86 -9.16 29.79
CA LYS A 433 27.80 -10.23 30.16
C LYS A 433 27.31 -11.63 29.79
N ALA A 434 25.99 -11.85 29.90
CA ALA A 434 25.38 -13.11 29.49
C ALA A 434 25.51 -13.33 27.98
N ALA A 435 25.30 -12.29 27.17
CA ALA A 435 25.49 -12.37 25.72
C ALA A 435 26.96 -12.58 25.34
N GLU A 436 27.89 -11.87 25.99
CA GLU A 436 29.35 -12.06 25.82
C GLU A 436 29.78 -13.50 26.10
N LYS A 437 29.36 -14.06 27.24
CA LYS A 437 29.70 -15.43 27.63
C LYS A 437 29.06 -16.47 26.71
N LEU A 438 27.83 -16.23 26.24
CA LEU A 438 27.16 -17.11 25.30
C LEU A 438 27.86 -17.10 23.94
N LEU A 439 28.15 -15.91 23.40
CA LEU A 439 28.88 -15.74 22.14
C LEU A 439 30.28 -16.35 22.23
N GLY A 440 31.01 -16.14 23.33
CA GLY A 440 32.32 -16.75 23.54
C GLY A 440 32.30 -18.27 23.78
N SER A 441 31.13 -18.84 24.10
CA SER A 441 30.95 -20.31 24.18
C SER A 441 30.64 -20.95 22.82
N LEU A 442 30.28 -20.12 21.84
CA LEU A 442 30.02 -20.54 20.47
C LEU A 442 31.29 -20.29 19.65
N ASP A 443 31.59 -21.16 18.70
CA ASP A 443 32.77 -21.04 17.85
C ASP A 443 32.51 -20.01 16.72
N ILE A 444 32.40 -18.74 17.10
CA ILE A 444 32.08 -17.61 16.22
C ILE A 444 33.23 -16.61 16.21
N ASP A 445 33.60 -16.17 15.01
CA ASP A 445 34.60 -15.13 14.83
C ASP A 445 34.15 -13.79 15.43
N HIS A 446 34.97 -13.25 16.33
CA HIS A 446 34.72 -11.99 17.05
C HIS A 446 34.74 -10.76 16.14
N ASN A 447 35.21 -10.89 14.88
CA ASN A 447 35.10 -9.83 13.88
C ASN A 447 33.70 -9.71 13.27
N GLN A 448 32.90 -10.77 13.32
CA GLN A 448 31.59 -10.84 12.66
C GLN A 448 30.45 -10.24 13.51
N TYR A 449 30.73 -9.92 14.77
CA TYR A 449 29.80 -9.23 15.66
C TYR A 449 30.51 -8.12 16.46
N LYS A 450 29.75 -7.12 16.89
CA LYS A 450 30.19 -6.07 17.80
C LYS A 450 29.16 -5.86 18.90
N LEU A 451 29.68 -5.58 20.09
CA LEU A 451 28.90 -5.38 21.30
C LEU A 451 28.75 -3.89 21.56
N GLY A 452 27.53 -3.37 21.42
CA GLY A 452 27.19 -2.00 21.76
C GLY A 452 26.93 -1.80 23.26
N HIS A 453 26.42 -0.62 23.61
CA HIS A 453 25.96 -0.31 24.96
C HIS A 453 24.68 -1.08 25.32
N THR A 454 23.70 -1.14 24.40
CA THR A 454 22.39 -1.75 24.68
C THR A 454 22.04 -2.93 23.76
N LYS A 455 22.75 -3.08 22.64
CA LYS A 455 22.45 -4.07 21.60
C LYS A 455 23.69 -4.88 21.21
N VAL A 456 23.46 -6.12 20.77
CA VAL A 456 24.41 -6.91 19.99
C VAL A 456 24.16 -6.62 18.52
N THR A 457 25.23 -6.36 17.76
CA THR A 457 25.16 -6.10 16.32
C THR A 457 25.99 -7.15 15.58
N GLY A 458 25.46 -7.72 14.50
CA GLY A 458 26.16 -8.71 13.68
C GLY A 458 25.49 -10.08 13.58
N LEU A 459 26.18 -10.96 12.84
CA LEU A 459 25.86 -12.33 12.40
C LEU A 459 24.62 -13.05 12.99
N LEU A 460 23.42 -12.58 12.61
CA LEU A 460 22.18 -13.20 13.06
C LEU A 460 21.82 -14.49 12.32
N GLY A 461 22.17 -14.59 11.04
CA GLY A 461 21.78 -15.72 10.18
C GLY A 461 22.32 -17.06 10.67
N GLN A 462 23.64 -17.13 10.95
CA GLN A 462 24.26 -18.36 11.44
C GLN A 462 23.73 -18.77 12.83
N LEU A 463 23.47 -17.78 13.71
CA LEU A 463 22.88 -18.04 15.02
C LEU A 463 21.44 -18.58 14.94
N GLU A 464 20.64 -18.09 13.99
CA GLU A 464 19.30 -18.64 13.74
C GLU A 464 19.36 -20.05 13.17
N GLU A 465 20.27 -20.35 12.24
CA GLU A 465 20.45 -21.69 11.68
C GLU A 465 20.83 -22.72 12.76
N MET A 466 21.84 -22.42 13.58
CA MET A 466 22.22 -23.26 14.71
C MET A 466 21.07 -23.48 15.71
N ARG A 467 20.22 -22.46 15.88
CA ARG A 467 19.08 -22.49 16.78
C ARG A 467 17.95 -23.34 16.22
N ASP A 468 17.67 -23.22 14.93
CA ASP A 468 16.64 -23.99 14.25
C ASP A 468 16.96 -25.48 14.26
N ASP A 469 18.22 -25.86 14.02
CA ASP A 469 18.67 -27.25 14.15
C ASP A 469 18.41 -27.80 15.56
N ARG A 470 18.73 -27.01 16.59
CA ARG A 470 18.52 -27.43 17.98
C ARG A 470 17.04 -27.52 18.34
N LEU A 471 16.23 -26.56 17.88
CA LEU A 471 14.78 -26.55 18.08
C LEU A 471 14.12 -27.74 17.36
N ALA A 472 14.55 -28.07 16.15
CA ALA A 472 14.01 -29.21 15.40
C ALA A 472 14.17 -30.52 16.18
N LEU A 473 15.32 -30.76 16.82
CA LEU A 473 15.55 -31.95 17.66
C LEU A 473 14.63 -31.99 18.88
N ILE A 474 14.49 -30.86 19.60
CA ILE A 474 13.67 -30.77 20.81
C ILE A 474 12.18 -30.92 20.47
N ILE A 475 11.70 -30.19 19.46
CA ILE A 475 10.31 -30.21 19.02
C ILE A 475 9.94 -31.62 18.53
N THR A 476 10.82 -32.31 17.81
CA THR A 476 10.60 -33.69 17.39
C THR A 476 10.38 -34.62 18.60
N GLY A 477 11.16 -34.43 19.67
CA GLY A 477 10.98 -35.18 20.93
C GLY A 477 9.62 -34.91 21.60
N ILE A 478 9.18 -33.65 21.63
CA ILE A 478 7.86 -33.26 22.16
C ILE A 478 6.74 -33.84 21.29
N GLN A 479 6.84 -33.70 19.96
CA GLN A 479 5.88 -34.24 19.01
C GLN A 479 5.74 -35.76 19.16
N ALA A 480 6.85 -36.48 19.32
CA ALA A 480 6.84 -37.93 19.55
C ALA A 480 6.11 -38.30 20.86
N ARG A 481 6.34 -37.58 21.96
CA ARG A 481 5.63 -37.80 23.23
C ARG A 481 4.15 -37.48 23.11
N SER A 482 3.78 -36.37 22.51
CA SER A 482 2.38 -35.96 22.30
C SER A 482 1.63 -36.96 21.42
N ARG A 483 2.23 -37.39 20.29
CA ARG A 483 1.67 -38.44 19.43
C ARG A 483 1.54 -39.76 20.17
N GLY A 484 2.54 -40.14 20.97
CA GLY A 484 2.50 -41.35 21.80
C GLY A 484 1.40 -41.31 22.87
N LEU A 485 1.19 -40.16 23.52
CA LEU A 485 0.10 -39.97 24.48
C LEU A 485 -1.26 -40.08 23.79
N LEU A 486 -1.47 -39.34 22.69
CA LEU A 486 -2.71 -39.37 21.91
C LEU A 486 -3.02 -40.78 21.41
N ALA A 487 -2.01 -41.50 20.89
CA ALA A 487 -2.17 -42.86 20.43
C ALA A 487 -2.55 -43.82 21.56
N ARG A 488 -1.98 -43.67 22.77
CA ARG A 488 -2.35 -44.49 23.94
C ARG A 488 -3.76 -44.18 24.43
N ILE A 489 -4.16 -42.91 24.47
CA ILE A 489 -5.53 -42.52 24.83
C ILE A 489 -6.52 -43.09 23.82
N GLU A 490 -6.23 -42.97 22.52
CA GLU A 490 -7.12 -43.50 21.48
C GLU A 490 -7.15 -45.03 21.51
N PHE A 491 -6.00 -45.68 21.72
CA PHE A 491 -5.93 -47.13 21.92
C PHE A 491 -6.73 -47.55 23.15
N GLN A 492 -6.63 -46.83 24.26
CA GLN A 492 -7.41 -47.10 25.45
C GLN A 492 -8.90 -46.90 25.20
N LYS A 493 -9.33 -45.92 24.41
CA LYS A 493 -10.74 -45.82 23.97
C LYS A 493 -11.17 -46.97 23.08
N ILE A 494 -10.30 -47.47 22.20
CA ILE A 494 -10.59 -48.65 21.36
C ILE A 494 -10.72 -49.90 22.22
N VAL A 495 -9.82 -50.06 23.19
CA VAL A 495 -9.83 -51.12 24.20
C VAL A 495 -11.08 -50.99 25.06
N GLU A 496 -11.37 -49.83 25.62
CA GLU A 496 -12.59 -49.57 26.38
C GLU A 496 -13.85 -49.80 25.53
N ARG A 497 -13.95 -49.35 24.28
CA ARG A 497 -15.08 -49.75 23.40
C ARG A 497 -15.17 -51.27 23.24
N ARG A 498 -14.05 -51.97 23.30
CA ARG A 498 -13.94 -53.43 23.33
C ARG A 498 -14.13 -54.05 24.72
N TYR A 499 -14.14 -53.33 25.84
CA TYR A 499 -14.24 -53.89 27.21
C TYR A 499 -15.41 -53.33 28.06
N LEU A 500 -15.90 -52.13 27.77
CA LEU A 500 -16.82 -51.30 28.58
C LEU A 500 -18.30 -51.69 28.39
N LEU A 501 -18.58 -52.99 28.26
CA LEU A 501 -19.93 -53.56 28.42
C LEU A 501 -20.05 -54.55 29.57
N THR A 502 -19.04 -54.66 30.44
CA THR A 502 -19.18 -55.43 31.68
C THR A 502 -18.57 -54.72 32.87
N ALA A 503 -19.44 -54.22 33.74
CA ALA A 503 -19.13 -54.06 35.14
C ALA A 503 -19.19 -55.44 35.81
N TRP A 504 -18.09 -56.21 35.81
CA TRP A 504 -17.93 -57.28 36.82
C TRP A 504 -16.46 -57.53 37.17
N PRO A 505 -16.06 -57.58 38.47
CA PRO A 505 -14.66 -57.37 38.82
C PRO A 505 -13.72 -58.57 38.67
N ASN A 506 -14.21 -59.82 38.56
CA ASN A 506 -13.36 -61.00 38.79
C ASN A 506 -13.53 -62.18 37.80
N SER A 507 -13.96 -61.94 36.56
CA SER A 507 -14.00 -63.02 35.55
C SER A 507 -13.30 -62.61 34.26
N LEU A 508 -12.55 -63.57 33.73
CA LEU A 508 -11.76 -63.58 32.50
C LEU A 508 -12.23 -62.56 31.44
N LYS A 509 -11.33 -61.63 31.10
CA LYS A 509 -11.34 -60.65 29.99
C LYS A 509 -12.17 -61.10 28.78
N GLY A 510 -13.47 -60.83 28.80
CA GLY A 510 -14.37 -61.09 27.66
C GLY A 510 -14.53 -59.83 26.83
N ASP A 511 -14.25 -59.92 25.53
CA ASP A 511 -14.58 -58.84 24.57
C ASP A 511 -16.03 -58.37 24.80
N ALA A 512 -16.25 -57.09 25.03
CA ALA A 512 -17.56 -56.42 25.11
C ALA A 512 -18.51 -56.85 24.00
N LEU A 513 -17.96 -57.18 22.83
CA LEU A 513 -18.69 -57.74 21.70
C LEU A 513 -19.34 -59.09 22.02
N LEU A 514 -18.61 -60.00 22.69
CA LEU A 514 -19.11 -61.29 23.16
C LEU A 514 -20.16 -61.11 24.25
N VAL A 515 -19.96 -60.13 25.14
CA VAL A 515 -20.90 -59.84 26.22
C VAL A 515 -22.19 -59.24 25.66
N ILE A 516 -22.15 -58.32 24.69
CA ILE A 516 -23.35 -57.85 23.98
C ILE A 516 -24.08 -59.03 23.35
N GLN A 517 -23.37 -59.90 22.61
CA GLN A 517 -23.99 -61.05 21.95
C GLN A 517 -24.65 -62.00 22.95
N TRP A 518 -24.00 -62.26 24.09
CA TRP A 518 -24.56 -63.05 25.18
C TRP A 518 -25.76 -62.37 25.84
N ASN A 519 -25.66 -61.07 26.16
CA ASN A 519 -26.73 -60.32 26.78
C ASN A 519 -27.95 -60.19 25.87
N ILE A 520 -27.78 -60.03 24.55
CA ILE A 520 -28.89 -60.05 23.59
C ILE A 520 -29.60 -61.41 23.64
N ARG A 521 -28.84 -62.52 23.64
CA ARG A 521 -29.41 -63.87 23.73
C ARG A 521 -30.14 -64.09 25.07
N ALA A 522 -29.49 -63.72 26.18
CA ALA A 522 -30.07 -63.82 27.52
C ALA A 522 -31.32 -62.95 27.66
N PHE A 523 -31.28 -61.70 27.18
CA PHE A 523 -32.42 -60.79 27.17
C PHE A 523 -33.56 -61.33 26.32
N MET A 524 -33.29 -61.89 25.13
CA MET A 524 -34.32 -62.52 24.31
C MET A 524 -35.00 -63.70 25.01
N GLY A 525 -34.28 -64.44 25.87
CA GLY A 525 -34.85 -65.49 26.71
C GLY A 525 -35.66 -64.95 27.89
N VAL A 526 -35.16 -63.93 28.59
CA VAL A 526 -35.76 -63.43 29.85
C VAL A 526 -36.83 -62.36 29.63
N LYS A 527 -36.87 -61.66 28.49
CA LYS A 527 -37.83 -60.56 28.22
C LYS A 527 -39.30 -60.98 28.37
N ASN A 528 -39.58 -62.27 28.14
CA ASN A 528 -40.93 -62.82 28.23
C ASN A 528 -41.25 -63.47 29.58
N TRP A 529 -40.26 -63.58 30.46
CA TRP A 529 -40.41 -64.17 31.79
C TRP A 529 -41.35 -63.31 32.67
N PRO A 530 -42.34 -63.91 33.36
CA PRO A 530 -43.38 -63.16 34.06
C PRO A 530 -42.87 -62.13 35.08
N TRP A 531 -41.84 -62.49 35.86
CA TRP A 531 -41.23 -61.59 36.85
C TRP A 531 -40.53 -60.40 36.20
N MET A 532 -39.87 -60.58 35.07
CA MET A 532 -39.19 -59.48 34.39
C MET A 532 -40.18 -58.52 33.72
N LYS A 533 -41.29 -59.04 33.18
CA LYS A 533 -42.41 -58.21 32.70
C LYS A 533 -43.02 -57.36 33.81
N MET A 534 -43.15 -57.91 35.02
CA MET A 534 -43.61 -57.15 36.19
C MET A 534 -42.63 -56.03 36.56
N TYR A 535 -41.33 -56.33 36.62
CA TYR A 535 -40.30 -55.32 36.90
C TYR A 535 -40.30 -54.18 35.87
N PHE A 536 -40.40 -54.46 34.57
CA PHE A 536 -40.47 -53.42 33.54
C PHE A 536 -41.73 -52.56 33.61
N LYS A 537 -42.85 -53.08 34.14
CA LYS A 537 -44.06 -52.30 34.39
C LYS A 537 -43.96 -51.44 35.64
N ILE A 538 -43.26 -51.90 36.68
CA ILE A 538 -43.14 -51.20 37.97
C ILE A 538 -42.02 -50.16 37.95
N LYS A 539 -40.88 -50.43 37.32
CA LYS A 539 -39.70 -49.56 37.33
C LYS A 539 -39.99 -48.11 36.84
N PRO A 540 -40.73 -47.87 35.74
CA PRO A 540 -41.06 -46.51 35.29
C PRO A 540 -42.00 -45.75 36.23
N LEU A 541 -42.68 -46.46 37.16
CA LEU A 541 -43.54 -45.87 38.19
C LEU A 541 -42.75 -45.44 39.43
N LEU A 542 -41.47 -45.83 39.54
CA LEU A 542 -40.54 -45.48 40.62
C LEU A 542 -39.64 -44.27 40.25
N LYS A 543 -40.19 -43.29 39.52
CA LYS A 543 -39.48 -42.09 39.00
C LYS A 543 -38.93 -41.14 40.07
N SER A 544 -39.41 -41.20 41.31
CA SER A 544 -39.09 -40.25 42.37
C SER A 544 -37.60 -40.16 42.70
N ALA A 545 -36.88 -41.29 42.67
CA ALA A 545 -35.46 -41.33 43.00
C ALA A 545 -34.54 -40.82 41.87
N GLU A 546 -34.95 -40.95 40.59
CA GLU A 546 -34.21 -40.39 39.45
C GLU A 546 -34.38 -38.87 39.40
N THR A 547 -35.60 -38.36 39.64
CA THR A 547 -35.88 -36.92 39.63
C THR A 547 -35.10 -36.15 40.70
N GLU A 548 -34.79 -36.77 41.84
CA GLU A 548 -34.03 -36.12 42.92
C GLU A 548 -32.54 -35.94 42.54
N LYS A 549 -31.93 -36.96 41.90
CA LYS A 549 -30.56 -36.85 41.36
C LYS A 549 -30.47 -35.84 40.22
N GLU A 550 -31.45 -35.81 39.32
CA GLU A 550 -31.52 -34.81 38.25
C GLU A 550 -31.66 -33.39 38.83
N MET A 551 -32.48 -33.21 39.86
CA MET A 551 -32.65 -31.92 40.53
C MET A 551 -31.37 -31.45 41.23
N ALA A 552 -30.59 -32.36 41.83
CA ALA A 552 -29.29 -32.04 42.42
C ALA A 552 -28.28 -31.59 41.36
N ASN A 553 -28.18 -32.31 40.23
CA ASN A 553 -27.30 -31.93 39.12
C ASN A 553 -27.72 -30.59 38.49
N MET A 554 -29.02 -30.39 38.25
CA MET A 554 -29.53 -29.13 37.71
C MET A 554 -29.26 -27.95 38.64
N LYS A 555 -29.34 -28.14 39.97
CA LYS A 555 -28.97 -27.09 40.93
C LYS A 555 -27.50 -26.71 40.83
N GLU A 556 -26.61 -27.68 40.69
CA GLU A 556 -25.17 -27.42 40.56
C GLU A 556 -24.81 -26.74 39.23
N GLU A 557 -25.44 -27.15 38.13
CA GLU A 557 -25.26 -26.49 36.84
C GLU A 557 -25.81 -25.07 36.85
N PHE A 558 -26.97 -24.86 37.46
CA PHE A 558 -27.59 -23.55 37.58
C PHE A 558 -26.71 -22.57 38.38
N THR A 559 -26.11 -23.01 39.49
CA THR A 559 -25.21 -22.15 40.29
C THR A 559 -23.95 -21.78 39.51
N LYS A 560 -23.29 -22.74 38.86
CA LYS A 560 -22.12 -22.48 38.00
C LYS A 560 -22.45 -21.50 36.87
N LEU A 561 -23.60 -21.68 36.21
CA LEU A 561 -24.02 -20.81 35.12
C LEU A 561 -24.33 -19.39 35.62
N LYS A 562 -24.99 -19.26 36.77
CA LYS A 562 -25.31 -17.96 37.38
C LYS A 562 -24.05 -17.19 37.76
N GLU A 563 -23.04 -17.85 38.33
CA GLU A 563 -21.76 -17.24 38.66
C GLU A 563 -20.98 -16.81 37.41
N ALA A 564 -20.92 -17.67 36.39
CA ALA A 564 -20.28 -17.36 35.12
C ALA A 564 -20.95 -16.16 34.42
N TYR A 565 -22.29 -16.12 34.45
CA TYR A 565 -23.08 -15.01 33.90
C TYR A 565 -22.79 -13.70 34.63
N ALA A 566 -22.83 -13.68 35.96
CA ALA A 566 -22.55 -12.49 36.75
C ALA A 566 -21.14 -11.94 36.50
N LYS A 567 -20.14 -12.84 36.43
CA LYS A 567 -18.75 -12.47 36.13
C LYS A 567 -18.58 -11.91 34.72
N SER A 568 -19.27 -12.50 33.73
CA SER A 568 -19.25 -12.02 32.35
C SER A 568 -19.94 -10.66 32.21
N GLU A 569 -21.06 -10.42 32.89
CA GLU A 569 -21.78 -9.15 32.85
C GLU A 569 -20.96 -8.03 33.46
N ALA A 570 -20.35 -8.26 34.64
CA ALA A 570 -19.47 -7.29 35.29
C ALA A 570 -18.29 -6.90 34.39
N ARG A 571 -17.63 -7.89 33.78
CA ARG A 571 -16.52 -7.65 32.84
C ARG A 571 -16.96 -6.89 31.59
N ARG A 572 -18.17 -7.14 31.07
CA ARG A 572 -18.71 -6.41 29.91
C ARG A 572 -18.89 -4.93 30.24
N LYS A 573 -19.47 -4.59 31.39
CA LYS A 573 -19.67 -3.19 31.82
C LYS A 573 -18.34 -2.45 31.96
N GLU A 574 -17.35 -3.07 32.61
CA GLU A 574 -16.01 -2.49 32.76
C GLU A 574 -15.35 -2.19 31.41
N LEU A 575 -15.49 -3.09 30.42
CA LEU A 575 -14.96 -2.88 29.08
C LEU A 575 -15.72 -1.82 28.29
N GLU A 576 -17.03 -1.70 28.47
CA GLU A 576 -17.85 -0.66 27.84
C GLU A 576 -17.47 0.73 28.33
N GLU A 577 -17.26 0.89 29.64
CA GLU A 577 -16.79 2.16 30.22
C GLU A 577 -15.42 2.57 29.65
N LYS A 578 -14.47 1.62 29.57
CA LYS A 578 -13.15 1.84 28.93
C LYS A 578 -13.26 2.16 27.43
N MET A 579 -14.24 1.61 26.73
CA MET A 579 -14.44 1.90 25.32
C MET A 579 -14.95 3.33 25.11
N VAL A 580 -15.82 3.82 26.00
CA VAL A 580 -16.32 5.20 25.95
C VAL A 580 -15.19 6.20 26.16
N THR A 581 -14.29 5.97 27.12
CA THR A 581 -13.13 6.86 27.34
C THR A 581 -12.22 6.92 26.11
N LEU A 582 -11.94 5.79 25.47
CA LEU A 582 -11.14 5.74 24.24
C LEU A 582 -11.82 6.47 23.06
N LEU A 583 -13.15 6.39 22.95
CA LEU A 583 -13.89 7.14 21.93
C LEU A 583 -13.85 8.65 22.19
N GLN A 584 -13.89 9.06 23.45
CA GLN A 584 -13.76 10.46 23.83
C GLN A 584 -12.37 11.00 23.48
N GLU A 585 -11.30 10.29 23.87
CA GLU A 585 -9.91 10.65 23.53
C GLU A 585 -9.72 10.79 22.02
N LYS A 586 -10.30 9.86 21.23
CA LYS A 586 -10.27 9.94 19.76
C LYS A 586 -10.93 11.22 19.25
N ASN A 587 -12.10 11.59 19.78
CA ASN A 587 -12.82 12.79 19.37
C ASN A 587 -12.05 14.07 19.75
N ASP A 588 -11.47 14.09 20.95
CA ASP A 588 -10.69 15.24 21.43
C ASP A 588 -9.43 15.46 20.56
N LEU A 589 -8.72 14.38 20.21
CA LEU A 589 -7.61 14.43 19.27
C LEU A 589 -8.06 14.91 17.88
N GLN A 590 -9.21 14.46 17.39
CA GLN A 590 -9.74 14.90 16.10
C GLN A 590 -10.07 16.40 16.10
N LEU A 591 -10.64 16.92 17.18
CA LEU A 591 -10.92 18.35 17.34
C LEU A 591 -9.63 19.18 17.40
N GLN A 592 -8.60 18.70 18.10
CA GLN A 592 -7.28 19.34 18.13
C GLN A 592 -6.63 19.38 16.75
N VAL A 593 -6.73 18.30 15.96
CA VAL A 593 -6.20 18.29 14.59
C VAL A 593 -6.95 19.29 13.69
N GLN A 594 -8.26 19.43 13.86
CA GLN A 594 -9.07 20.39 13.10
C GLN A 594 -8.81 21.85 13.48
N SER A 595 -8.37 22.15 14.71
CA SER A 595 -8.05 23.52 15.12
C SER A 595 -6.65 23.97 14.70
N VAL A 596 -5.75 23.01 14.42
CA VAL A 596 -4.36 23.26 13.98
C VAL A 596 -4.23 23.30 12.45
N CYS A 597 -5.15 22.67 11.71
CA CYS A 597 -5.25 22.76 10.25
C CYS A 597 -6.05 23.98 9.79
#